data_AF-A0A0C3CWQ2-F1
#
_entry.id   AF-A0A0C3CWQ2-F1
#
_cell.length_a   1.000
_cell.length_b   1.000
_cell.length_c   1.000
_cell.angle_alpha   90.00
_cell.angle_beta   90.00
_cell.angle_gamma   90.00
#
_symmetry.space_group_name_H-M   'P 1'
#
loop_
_entity.id
_entity.type
_entity.pdbx_description
1 polymer ?
#
loop_
_entity_poly.entity_id
_entity_poly.type
_entity_poly.pdbx_seq_one_letter_code
_entity_poly.pdbx_strand_id
1 'polypeptide(L)' 'LQHFHTHTITRTKGVYRLLILDGHSSHTTFQFIQYYQDYNIISLYLPPHSTHYL' A
#
# COMPACT_ATOMS: atom_id res chain seq x y z
N LEU A 1 -4.39 3.23 -5.48
CA LEU A 1 -2.98 2.84 -5.76
C LEU A 1 -2.28 3.76 -6.75
N GLN A 2 -2.89 4.09 -7.89
CA GLN A 2 -2.32 5.04 -8.86
C GLN A 2 -1.84 6.35 -8.22
N HIS A 3 -2.65 6.95 -7.34
CA HIS A 3 -2.27 8.14 -6.59
C HIS A 3 -0.98 7.92 -5.76
N PHE A 4 -0.90 6.84 -4.98
CA PHE A 4 0.29 6.50 -4.20
C PHE A 4 1.51 6.31 -5.10
N HIS A 5 1.37 5.57 -6.20
CA HIS A 5 2.45 5.33 -7.14
C HIS A 5 2.99 6.62 -7.75
N THR A 6 2.12 7.48 -8.31
CA THR A 6 2.51 8.74 -8.96
C THR A 6 3.28 9.65 -8.00
N HIS A 7 2.89 9.70 -6.73
CA HIS A 7 3.51 10.60 -5.74
C HIS A 7 4.74 10.00 -5.02
N THR A 8 4.96 8.69 -5.13
CA THR A 8 6.09 8.01 -4.46
C THR A 8 7.17 7.52 -5.40
N ILE A 9 6.89 7.36 -6.71
CA ILE A 9 7.85 6.82 -7.68
C ILE A 9 9.16 7.61 -7.69
N THR A 10 9.08 8.94 -7.71
CA THR A 10 10.26 9.83 -7.73
C THR A 10 11.05 9.84 -6.42
N ARG A 11 10.44 9.33 -5.33
CA ARG A 11 11.03 9.28 -3.98
C ARG A 11 11.46 7.87 -3.59
N THR A 12 11.38 6.92 -4.52
CA THR A 12 11.74 5.52 -4.27
C THR A 12 13.22 5.41 -3.96
N LYS A 13 13.55 4.72 -2.85
CA LYS A 13 14.91 4.30 -2.54
C LYS A 13 14.97 2.78 -2.62
N GLY A 14 15.78 2.24 -3.53
CA GLY A 14 15.82 0.80 -3.82
C GLY A 14 14.73 0.36 -4.79
N VAL A 15 14.35 -0.92 -4.72
CA VAL A 15 13.41 -1.54 -5.69
C VAL A 15 11.97 -1.54 -5.18
N TYR A 16 11.77 -1.69 -3.86
CA TYR A 16 10.45 -1.86 -3.25
C TYR A 16 9.95 -0.58 -2.58
N ARG A 17 8.62 -0.42 -2.57
CA ARG A 17 7.91 0.62 -1.80
C ARG A 17 6.92 -0.03 -0.85
N LEU A 18 6.85 0.48 0.37
CA LEU A 18 5.91 -0.01 1.37
C LEU A 18 4.68 0.91 1.44
N LEU A 19 3.48 0.32 1.35
CA LEU A 19 2.19 0.96 1.58
C LEU A 19 1.56 0.37 2.83
N ILE A 20 1.27 1.21 3.83
CA ILE A 20 0.58 0.80 5.06
C ILE A 20 -0.87 1.28 4.95
N LEU A 21 -1.82 0.36 5.12
CA LEU A 21 -3.26 0.61 5.06
C LEU A 21 -3.86 0.37 6.45
N ASP A 22 -4.84 1.19 6.84
CA ASP A 22 -5.72 0.83 7.96
C ASP A 22 -6.59 -0.35 7.53
N GLY A 23 -6.95 -1.22 8.47
CA GLY A 23 -7.57 -2.54 8.22
C GLY A 23 -9.00 -2.51 7.65
N HIS A 24 -9.31 -1.61 6.73
CA HIS A 24 -10.56 -1.60 5.99
C HIS A 24 -10.45 -2.51 4.76
N SER A 25 -11.08 -3.69 4.86
CA SER A 25 -10.96 -4.82 3.92
C SER A 25 -11.56 -4.61 2.52
N SER A 26 -11.69 -3.37 2.04
CA SER A 26 -12.22 -3.07 0.70
C SER A 26 -11.18 -3.15 -0.43
N HIS A 27 -9.92 -3.45 -0.11
CA HIS A 27 -8.77 -3.30 -1.02
C HIS A 27 -8.24 -4.59 -1.67
N THR A 28 -9.00 -5.68 -1.67
CA THR A 28 -8.51 -7.02 -2.06
C THR A 28 -9.11 -7.52 -3.39
N THR A 29 -9.24 -6.65 -4.39
CA THR A 29 -9.59 -7.11 -5.76
C THR A 29 -8.34 -7.57 -6.51
N PHE A 30 -8.47 -8.55 -7.41
CA PHE A 30 -7.38 -9.05 -8.26
C PHE A 30 -6.56 -7.94 -8.94
N GLN A 31 -7.24 -6.88 -9.40
CA GLN A 31 -6.60 -5.71 -10.01
C GLN A 31 -5.61 -5.00 -9.06
N PHE A 32 -5.87 -4.97 -7.75
CA PHE A 32 -4.96 -4.39 -6.77
C PHE A 32 -3.71 -5.26 -6.62
N ILE A 33 -3.87 -6.58 -6.56
CA ILE A 33 -2.74 -7.53 -6.41
C ILE A 33 -1.78 -7.39 -7.59
N GLN A 34 -2.30 -7.38 -8.83
CA GLN A 34 -1.45 -7.22 -10.01
C GLN A 34 -0.72 -5.87 -9.99
N TYR A 35 -1.42 -4.79 -9.61
CA TYR A 35 -0.81 -3.47 -9.49
C TYR A 35 0.34 -3.44 -8.45
N TYR A 36 0.17 -4.13 -7.31
CA TYR A 36 1.23 -4.23 -6.30
C TYR A 36 2.47 -4.95 -6.85
N GLN A 37 2.26 -6.02 -7.62
CA GLN A 37 3.35 -6.80 -8.25
C GLN A 37 4.06 -5.99 -9.33
N ASP A 38 3.32 -5.38 -10.27
CA ASP A 38 3.86 -4.64 -11.40
C ASP A 38 4.75 -3.45 -10.96
N TYR A 39 4.44 -2.87 -9.79
CA TYR A 39 5.11 -1.68 -9.29
C TYR A 39 6.01 -1.91 -8.07
N ASN A 40 6.26 -3.17 -7.69
CA ASN A 40 7.07 -3.55 -6.54
C ASN A 40 6.60 -2.85 -5.23
N ILE A 41 5.28 -2.81 -5.04
CA ILE A 41 4.66 -2.20 -3.86
C ILE A 41 4.24 -3.32 -2.91
N ILE A 42 4.78 -3.31 -1.69
CA ILE A 42 4.41 -4.22 -0.60
C ILE A 42 3.30 -3.53 0.20
N SER A 43 2.17 -4.20 0.44
CA SER A 43 1.11 -3.70 1.32
C SER A 43 1.16 -4.36 2.69
N LEU A 44 1.03 -3.56 3.75
CA LEU A 44 0.83 -4.02 5.12
C LEU A 44 -0.49 -3.46 5.65
N TYR A 45 -1.27 -4.29 6.33
CA TYR A 45 -2.53 -3.90 6.94
C TYR A 45 -2.33 -3.79 8.45
N LEU A 46 -2.65 -2.63 9.01
CA LEU A 46 -2.72 -2.48 10.46
C LEU A 46 -3.94 -3.24 10.98
N PRO A 47 -3.84 -3.89 12.15
CA PRO A 47 -4.99 -4.54 12.74
C PRO A 47 -6.11 -3.50 13.00
N PRO A 48 -7.39 -3.91 12.86
CA PRO A 48 -8.50 -3.04 13.18
C PRO A 48 -8.34 -2.49 14.60
N HIS A 49 -8.62 -1.19 14.77
CA HIS A 49 -8.51 -0.42 16.03
C HIS A 49 -7.10 0.05 16.47
N SER A 50 -6.06 -0.03 15.63
CA SER A 50 -4.72 0.52 15.95
C SER A 50 -4.57 2.05 15.81
N THR A 51 -5.63 2.80 15.52
CA THR A 51 -5.57 4.26 15.35
C THR A 51 -5.78 5.06 16.65
N HIS A 52 -6.01 4.39 17.78
CA HIS A 52 -6.50 5.03 19.01
C HIS A 52 -5.58 4.86 20.24
N TYR A 53 -4.26 5.01 20.06
CA TYR A 53 -3.34 5.26 21.17
C TYR A 53 -2.57 6.55 20.89
N LEU A 54 -3.10 7.67 21.37
CA LEU A 54 -2.48 8.99 21.37
C LEU A 54 -2.56 9.54 22.80
#